data_AF-A0A4P5YJQ0-F1
#
_entry.id   AF-A0A4P5YJQ0-F1
#
_cell.length_a   1.000
_cell.length_b   1.000
_cell.length_c   1.000
_cell.angle_alpha   90.00
_cell.angle_beta   90.00
_cell.angle_gamma   90.00
#
_symmetry.space_group_name_H-M   'P 1'
#
loop_
_entity.id
_entity.type
_entity.pdbx_description
1 polymer ?
#
loop_
_entity_poly.entity_id
_entity_poly.type
_entity_poly.pdbx_seq_one_letter_code
_entity_poly.pdbx_strand_id
1 'polypeptide(L)'
;MPDPAPEFLDPFDECPWLPARELFRRLGYEPLPPAAVDDFQLRGRLWEFIHALAGRRFYLRDSNHLSDRELYVWLHDRWFGEEVADIPFAAGWNCHVCVLDPEIADARETQIWLRYFATEKERAAWAALNPHSPLPPHQPAPHDRDRWLPEPPGFRPDDEAGDSDFPGPEDLEDEDEDAPDEDDPLGLQQADADIRAQKRREESAAVTGGEESGDWQRPVDKLQSAQIPLLPPAELTDETLTAQLWQLLHNLYCTGFYVLHSDHHSDAELYAELWRRGLRDEALLPGKSRNGGWFHDFVGSGSDEHQAIFLRYHATDEQREHHLRDWPDDPLPPKTPRPFNRDWRLPKGPF
;
A
#
# COMPACT_ATOMS: atom_id res chain seq x y z
N MET A 1 23.92 -35.57 6.66
CA MET A 1 23.79 -34.30 7.39
C MET A 1 22.69 -33.55 6.66
N PRO A 2 21.54 -33.27 7.28
CA PRO A 2 20.61 -32.32 6.70
C PRO A 2 21.33 -30.96 6.61
N ASP A 3 21.13 -30.24 5.51
CA ASP A 3 21.62 -28.86 5.37
C ASP A 3 21.12 -28.04 6.57
N PRO A 4 21.94 -27.11 7.12
CA PRO A 4 21.43 -26.17 8.10
C PRO A 4 20.24 -25.44 7.48
N ALA A 5 19.15 -25.32 8.25
CA ALA A 5 18.03 -24.46 7.89
C ALA A 5 18.59 -23.09 7.48
N PRO A 6 18.07 -22.45 6.42
CA PRO A 6 18.55 -21.13 6.02
C PRO A 6 18.49 -20.22 7.24
N GLU A 7 19.64 -19.63 7.60
CA GLU A 7 19.71 -18.60 8.63
C GLU A 7 18.62 -17.57 8.30
N PHE A 8 17.71 -17.37 9.25
CA PHE A 8 16.66 -16.38 9.12
C PHE A 8 17.35 -15.01 9.20
N LEU A 9 17.80 -14.50 8.05
CA LEU A 9 18.37 -13.16 7.95
C LEU A 9 17.33 -12.18 8.49
N ASP A 10 17.69 -11.38 9.49
CA ASP A 10 16.89 -10.21 9.86
C ASP A 10 17.17 -9.12 8.82
N PRO A 11 16.23 -8.83 7.90
CA PRO A 11 16.49 -7.87 6.83
C PRO A 11 16.74 -6.47 7.36
N PHE A 12 16.24 -6.14 8.55
CA PHE A 12 16.40 -4.83 9.16
C PHE A 12 17.84 -4.61 9.67
N ASP A 13 18.40 -5.61 10.34
CA ASP A 13 19.76 -5.52 10.91
C ASP A 13 20.86 -5.76 9.87
N GLU A 14 20.57 -6.54 8.82
CA GLU A 14 21.59 -6.98 7.85
C GLU A 14 21.63 -6.16 6.55
N CYS A 15 20.61 -5.35 6.27
CA CYS A 15 20.61 -4.48 5.08
C CYS A 15 21.45 -3.22 5.30
N PRO A 16 21.99 -2.62 4.21
CA PRO A 16 22.65 -1.33 4.29
C PRO A 16 21.70 -0.24 4.81
N TRP A 17 22.17 0.50 5.81
CA TRP A 17 21.53 1.72 6.28
C TRP A 17 22.08 2.93 5.52
N LEU A 18 21.18 3.78 5.06
CA LEU A 18 21.53 5.00 4.35
C LEU A 18 20.47 6.08 4.58
N PRO A 19 20.83 7.36 4.42
CA PRO A 19 19.82 8.42 4.45
C PRO A 19 18.71 8.13 3.44
N ALA A 20 17.45 8.27 3.86
CA ALA A 20 16.30 8.04 3.01
C ALA A 20 16.43 8.81 1.68
N ARG A 21 16.88 10.07 1.70
CA ARG A 21 17.15 10.83 0.46
C ARG A 21 18.03 10.07 -0.54
N GLU A 22 19.10 9.42 -0.09
CA GLU A 22 19.99 8.66 -0.97
C GLU A 22 19.31 7.40 -1.52
N LEU A 23 18.53 6.70 -0.70
CA LEU A 23 17.75 5.53 -1.12
C LEU A 23 16.80 5.90 -2.27
N PHE A 24 16.01 6.95 -2.08
CA PHE A 24 15.02 7.39 -3.07
C PHE A 24 15.68 8.00 -4.32
N ARG A 25 16.81 8.69 -4.17
CA ARG A 25 17.59 9.23 -5.30
C ARG A 25 18.11 8.13 -6.22
N ARG A 26 18.54 6.98 -5.68
CA ARG A 26 18.94 5.80 -6.48
C ARG A 26 17.78 5.23 -7.30
N LEU A 27 16.55 5.38 -6.79
CA LEU A 27 15.32 5.01 -7.46
C LEU A 27 14.78 6.14 -8.35
N GLY A 28 15.55 7.23 -8.53
CA GLY A 28 15.17 8.35 -9.39
C GLY A 28 14.00 9.18 -8.84
N TYR A 29 13.85 9.26 -7.51
CA TYR A 29 12.95 10.22 -6.86
C TYR A 29 13.72 11.23 -6.03
N GLU A 30 13.43 12.50 -6.28
CA GLU A 30 13.84 13.61 -5.44
C GLU A 30 12.63 14.55 -5.30
N PRO A 31 12.03 14.69 -4.10
CA PRO A 31 10.96 15.65 -3.86
C PRO A 31 11.49 17.08 -4.03
N LEU A 32 10.63 17.98 -4.50
CA LEU A 32 10.96 19.40 -4.56
C LEU A 32 11.18 19.96 -3.15
N PRO A 33 12.10 20.94 -2.98
CA PRO A 33 12.25 21.58 -1.69
C PRO A 33 10.95 22.30 -1.29
N PRO A 34 10.60 22.38 0.00
CA PRO A 34 9.33 22.94 0.44
C PRO A 34 9.05 24.37 -0.01
N ALA A 35 10.08 25.16 -0.33
CA ALA A 35 9.97 26.53 -0.84
C ALA A 35 9.62 26.62 -2.34
N ALA A 36 9.82 25.53 -3.10
CA ALA A 36 9.50 25.45 -4.52
C ALA A 36 8.11 24.84 -4.79
N VAL A 37 7.39 24.44 -3.74
CA VAL A 37 6.04 23.88 -3.83
C VAL A 37 5.04 24.93 -3.37
N ASP A 38 4.23 25.41 -4.29
CA ASP A 38 3.12 26.31 -3.97
C ASP A 38 1.90 25.55 -3.41
N ASP A 39 0.96 26.29 -2.82
CA ASP A 39 -0.25 25.74 -2.20
C ASP A 39 -1.14 24.96 -3.18
N PHE A 40 -1.09 25.30 -4.47
CA PHE A 40 -1.89 24.65 -5.50
C PHE A 40 -1.34 23.25 -5.81
N GLN A 41 -0.02 23.12 -5.95
CA GLN A 41 0.66 21.85 -6.23
C GLN A 41 0.86 20.98 -4.99
N LEU A 42 0.83 21.58 -3.80
CA LEU A 42 1.19 20.96 -2.53
C LEU A 42 0.56 19.60 -2.31
N ARG A 43 -0.77 19.50 -2.48
CA ARG A 43 -1.50 18.25 -2.20
C ARG A 43 -0.98 17.10 -3.05
N GLY A 44 -0.85 17.31 -4.35
CA GLY A 44 -0.42 16.24 -5.23
C GLY A 44 1.05 15.91 -5.12
N ARG A 45 1.91 16.89 -4.82
CA ARG A 45 3.32 16.63 -4.49
C ARG A 45 3.48 15.87 -3.18
N LEU A 46 2.63 16.14 -2.20
CA LEU A 46 2.57 15.37 -0.96
C LEU A 46 2.15 13.92 -1.23
N TRP A 47 1.09 13.71 -2.01
CA TRP A 47 0.65 12.35 -2.36
C TRP A 47 1.68 11.61 -3.22
N GLU A 48 2.34 12.26 -4.17
CA GLU A 48 3.49 11.70 -4.89
C GLU A 48 4.56 11.19 -3.91
N PHE A 49 4.86 11.98 -2.86
CA PHE A 49 5.83 11.61 -1.84
C PHE A 49 5.35 10.41 -1.02
N ILE A 50 4.12 10.45 -0.49
CA ILE A 50 3.51 9.35 0.27
C ILE A 50 3.50 8.04 -0.54
N HIS A 51 3.18 8.11 -1.83
CA HIS A 51 3.18 6.94 -2.71
C HIS A 51 4.60 6.46 -3.02
N ALA A 52 5.57 7.36 -3.19
CA ALA A 52 6.97 6.96 -3.26
C ALA A 52 7.38 6.16 -2.02
N LEU A 53 7.05 6.65 -0.82
CA LEU A 53 7.28 5.96 0.44
C LEU A 53 6.67 4.55 0.44
N ALA A 54 5.38 4.45 0.14
CA ALA A 54 4.65 3.19 0.11
C ALA A 54 5.21 2.22 -0.96
N GLY A 55 5.61 2.75 -2.11
CA GLY A 55 6.29 2.01 -3.16
C GLY A 55 7.60 1.38 -2.68
N ARG A 56 8.24 1.91 -1.63
CA ARG A 56 9.40 1.33 -0.96
C ARG A 56 9.07 0.67 0.38
N ARG A 57 7.78 0.40 0.63
CA ARG A 57 7.21 -0.20 1.85
C ARG A 57 7.43 0.60 3.13
N PHE A 58 7.55 1.92 3.01
CA PHE A 58 7.44 2.85 4.11
C PHE A 58 6.00 3.38 4.19
N TYR A 59 5.28 3.06 5.25
CA TYR A 59 3.87 3.43 5.42
C TYR A 59 3.73 4.47 6.51
N LEU A 60 3.26 5.65 6.12
CA LEU A 60 3.05 6.76 7.04
C LEU A 60 1.89 6.46 8.01
N ARG A 61 2.03 6.86 9.28
CA ARG A 61 0.96 6.81 10.30
C ARG A 61 0.97 8.07 11.17
N ASP A 62 -0.14 8.29 11.87
CA ASP A 62 -0.35 9.36 12.87
C ASP A 62 -0.05 10.78 12.36
N SER A 63 -0.39 11.06 11.11
CA SER A 63 -0.06 12.31 10.42
C SER A 63 -1.18 13.35 10.45
N ASN A 64 -2.40 12.97 10.84
CA ASN A 64 -3.59 13.83 10.81
C ASN A 64 -3.52 15.11 11.66
N HIS A 65 -2.57 15.19 12.59
CA HIS A 65 -2.32 16.39 13.38
C HIS A 65 -1.56 17.49 12.62
N LEU A 66 -0.99 17.18 11.45
CA LEU A 66 -0.29 18.10 10.56
C LEU A 66 -1.11 18.43 9.32
N SER A 67 -1.10 19.71 8.94
CA SER A 67 -1.55 20.15 7.61
C SER A 67 -0.70 19.53 6.50
N ASP A 68 -1.22 19.54 5.26
CA ASP A 68 -0.47 19.05 4.09
C ASP A 68 0.90 19.77 3.96
N ARG A 69 0.96 21.06 4.33
CA ARG A 69 2.19 21.86 4.29
C ARG A 69 3.19 21.39 5.34
N GLU A 70 2.72 21.25 6.57
CA GLU A 70 3.56 20.82 7.70
C GLU A 70 4.06 19.39 7.49
N LEU A 71 3.21 18.47 7.02
CA LEU A 71 3.61 17.11 6.72
C LEU A 71 4.64 17.07 5.59
N TYR A 72 4.44 17.83 4.51
CA TYR A 72 5.41 17.87 3.40
C TYR A 72 6.78 18.36 3.87
N VAL A 73 6.80 19.43 4.68
CA VAL A 73 8.01 19.96 5.29
C VAL A 73 8.66 18.92 6.21
N TRP A 74 7.88 18.27 7.08
CA TRP A 74 8.38 17.25 7.99
C TRP A 74 9.01 16.07 7.23
N LEU A 75 8.33 15.55 6.20
CA LEU A 75 8.84 14.46 5.37
C LEU A 75 10.14 14.87 4.67
N HIS A 76 10.18 16.06 4.07
CA HIS A 76 11.34 16.51 3.30
C HIS A 76 12.55 16.89 4.17
N ASP A 77 12.32 17.69 5.23
CA ASP A 77 13.39 18.31 6.02
C ASP A 77 13.84 17.44 7.20
N ARG A 78 12.95 16.60 7.76
CA ARG A 78 13.27 15.71 8.88
C ARG A 78 13.46 14.27 8.40
N TRP A 79 12.38 13.59 8.00
CA TRP A 79 12.41 12.15 7.72
C TRP A 79 13.36 11.79 6.57
N PHE A 80 13.43 12.59 5.51
CA PHE A 80 14.32 12.32 4.38
C PHE A 80 15.82 12.37 4.74
N GLY A 81 16.17 13.00 5.86
CA GLY A 81 17.52 13.01 6.41
C GLY A 81 17.84 11.83 7.33
N GLU A 82 16.84 11.06 7.76
CA GLU A 82 17.00 9.93 8.67
C GLU A 82 17.58 8.71 7.94
N GLU A 83 18.31 7.88 8.67
CA GLU A 83 18.84 6.62 8.14
C GLU A 83 17.76 5.55 8.12
N VAL A 84 17.64 4.85 7.00
CA VAL A 84 16.69 3.76 6.80
C VAL A 84 17.39 2.56 6.15
N ALA A 85 16.91 1.36 6.46
CA ALA A 85 17.42 0.13 5.87
C ALA A 85 16.94 -0.06 4.41
N ASP A 86 17.85 -0.42 3.50
CA ASP A 86 17.54 -0.75 2.08
C ASP A 86 16.96 -2.17 1.92
N ILE A 87 15.83 -2.44 2.57
CA ILE A 87 15.29 -3.81 2.65
C ILE A 87 14.69 -4.25 1.30
N PRO A 88 15.16 -5.31 0.64
CA PRO A 88 14.61 -5.72 -0.66
C PRO A 88 13.15 -6.19 -0.56
N PHE A 89 12.33 -5.98 -1.59
CA PHE A 89 10.92 -6.39 -1.60
C PHE A 89 10.69 -7.87 -1.27
N ALA A 90 11.61 -8.74 -1.72
CA ALA A 90 11.55 -10.17 -1.49
C ALA A 90 11.57 -10.55 0.00
N ALA A 91 12.05 -9.66 0.88
CA ALA A 91 12.07 -9.89 2.31
C ALA A 91 10.69 -9.78 2.98
N GLY A 92 9.64 -9.34 2.26
CA GLY A 92 8.29 -9.26 2.84
C GLY A 92 8.09 -8.18 3.91
N TRP A 93 9.13 -7.44 4.28
CA TRP A 93 9.10 -6.49 5.41
C TRP A 93 8.41 -5.17 5.04
N ASN A 94 7.67 -4.61 6.00
CA ASN A 94 7.05 -3.29 5.92
C ASN A 94 7.58 -2.42 7.05
N CYS A 95 7.88 -1.16 6.76
CA CYS A 95 8.35 -0.18 7.73
C CYS A 95 7.24 0.85 7.95
N HIS A 96 6.99 1.22 9.19
CA HIS A 96 6.08 2.31 9.51
C HIS A 96 6.84 3.59 9.77
N VAL A 97 6.42 4.67 9.12
CA VAL A 97 6.93 6.02 9.35
C VAL A 97 5.94 6.71 10.26
N CYS A 98 6.24 6.77 11.55
CA CYS A 98 5.39 7.45 12.51
C CYS A 98 5.86 8.91 12.65
N VAL A 99 4.96 9.86 12.43
CA VAL A 99 5.25 11.30 12.65
C VAL A 99 5.49 11.60 14.14
N LEU A 100 4.87 10.78 14.99
CA LEU A 100 5.06 10.74 16.43
C LEU A 100 5.72 9.41 16.75
N ASP A 101 6.92 9.42 17.31
CA ASP A 101 7.56 8.18 17.76
C ASP A 101 7.27 8.02 19.26
N PRO A 102 6.35 7.13 19.69
CA PRO A 102 6.01 6.99 21.11
C PRO A 102 7.16 6.42 21.96
N GLU A 103 8.13 5.74 21.36
CA GLU A 103 9.28 5.14 22.06
C GLU A 103 10.41 6.14 22.29
N ILE A 104 10.51 7.15 21.41
CA ILE A 104 11.49 8.25 21.50
C ILE A 104 10.81 9.59 21.88
N ALA A 105 9.49 9.56 22.11
CA ALA A 105 8.65 10.75 22.29
C ALA A 105 9.17 11.64 23.42
N ASP A 106 9.48 12.89 23.06
CA ASP A 106 9.62 13.93 24.06
C ASP A 106 8.24 14.27 24.67
N ALA A 107 8.26 15.05 25.76
CA ALA A 107 7.03 15.46 26.43
C ALA A 107 6.03 16.18 25.50
N ARG A 108 6.46 16.73 24.36
CA ARG A 108 5.59 17.38 23.38
C ARG A 108 4.93 16.34 22.47
N GLU A 109 5.67 15.37 21.93
CA GLU A 109 5.12 14.31 21.09
C GLU A 109 4.12 13.45 21.86
N THR A 110 4.41 13.10 23.12
CA THR A 110 3.43 12.43 24.01
C THR A 110 2.15 13.25 24.18
N GLN A 111 2.25 14.58 24.31
CA GLN A 111 1.07 15.45 24.47
C GLN A 111 0.24 15.55 23.18
N ILE A 112 0.88 15.49 22.01
CA ILE A 112 0.19 15.44 20.71
C ILE A 112 -0.53 14.09 20.57
N TRP A 113 0.16 12.99 20.88
CA TRP A 113 -0.40 11.64 20.83
C TRP A 113 -1.61 11.50 21.74
N LEU A 114 -1.48 11.88 23.01
CA LEU A 114 -2.58 11.88 23.99
C LEU A 114 -3.76 12.73 23.54
N ARG A 115 -3.50 13.85 22.85
CA ARG A 115 -4.55 14.77 22.41
C ARG A 115 -5.36 14.20 21.25
N TYR A 116 -4.72 13.59 20.25
CA TYR A 116 -5.36 13.30 18.96
C TYR A 116 -5.53 11.82 18.62
N PHE A 117 -4.70 10.93 19.17
CA PHE A 117 -4.61 9.54 18.72
C PHE A 117 -4.91 8.53 19.84
N ALA A 118 -4.55 8.86 21.08
CA ALA A 118 -4.73 7.96 22.22
C ALA A 118 -6.20 7.66 22.51
N THR A 119 -6.51 6.38 22.65
CA THR A 119 -7.81 5.92 23.15
C THR A 119 -8.02 6.33 24.61
N GLU A 120 -9.28 6.31 25.07
CA GLU A 120 -9.58 6.63 26.47
C GLU A 120 -8.92 5.66 27.45
N LYS A 121 -8.77 4.38 27.05
CA LYS A 121 -8.06 3.35 27.85
C LYS A 121 -6.59 3.73 28.02
N GLU A 122 -5.91 4.10 26.95
CA GLU A 122 -4.49 4.48 27.00
C GLU A 122 -4.27 5.78 27.75
N ARG A 123 -5.18 6.76 27.59
CA ARG A 123 -5.15 8.01 28.35
C ARG A 123 -5.29 7.78 29.85
N ALA A 124 -6.19 6.87 30.26
CA ALA A 124 -6.34 6.49 31.66
C ALA A 124 -5.10 5.77 32.21
N ALA A 125 -4.52 4.85 31.44
CA ALA A 125 -3.28 4.16 31.79
C ALA A 125 -2.11 5.15 31.95
N TRP A 126 -1.95 6.08 31.01
CA TRP A 126 -0.92 7.11 31.08
C TRP A 126 -1.09 8.01 32.31
N ALA A 127 -2.32 8.43 32.64
CA ALA A 127 -2.60 9.27 33.80
C ALA A 127 -2.30 8.55 35.13
N ALA A 128 -2.50 7.23 35.20
CA ALA A 128 -2.15 6.43 36.37
C ALA A 128 -0.64 6.35 36.60
N LEU A 129 0.13 6.23 35.50
CA LEU A 129 1.60 6.21 35.54
C LEU A 129 2.21 7.59 35.72
N ASN A 130 1.51 8.66 35.34
CA ASN A 130 2.00 10.04 35.35
C ASN A 130 1.08 10.99 36.14
N PRO A 131 0.84 10.77 37.44
CA PRO A 131 -0.18 11.48 38.22
C PRO A 131 0.09 12.99 38.41
N HIS A 132 1.32 13.44 38.16
CA HIS A 132 1.72 14.84 38.28
C HIS A 132 1.82 15.58 36.94
N SER A 133 1.65 14.86 35.83
CA SER A 133 1.74 15.43 34.49
C SER A 133 0.34 15.83 33.99
N PRO A 134 0.19 17.00 33.35
CA PRO A 134 -1.10 17.42 32.84
C PRO A 134 -1.55 16.51 31.69
N LEU A 135 -2.75 15.94 31.81
CA LEU A 135 -3.40 15.20 30.72
C LEU A 135 -4.10 16.22 29.78
N PRO A 136 -3.71 16.31 28.50
CA PRO A 136 -4.36 17.23 27.57
C PRO A 136 -5.79 16.76 27.26
N PRO A 137 -6.75 17.66 26.97
CA PRO A 137 -8.09 17.26 26.56
C PRO A 137 -8.03 16.50 25.23
N HIS A 138 -8.78 15.39 25.12
CA HIS A 138 -8.88 14.62 23.87
C HIS A 138 -9.65 15.42 22.82
N GLN A 139 -9.15 15.43 21.58
CA GLN A 139 -9.73 16.16 20.47
C GLN A 139 -9.56 15.34 19.18
N PRO A 140 -10.51 15.40 18.24
CA PRO A 140 -10.28 14.84 16.92
C PRO A 140 -9.12 15.58 16.24
N ALA A 141 -8.33 14.84 15.47
CA ALA A 141 -7.27 15.43 14.66
C ALA A 141 -7.86 16.42 13.62
N PRO A 142 -7.17 17.52 13.29
CA PRO A 142 -7.65 18.55 12.38
C PRO A 142 -7.82 18.10 10.92
N HIS A 143 -7.18 17.00 10.52
CA HIS A 143 -7.25 16.44 9.18
C HIS A 143 -7.67 14.96 9.20
N ASP A 144 -8.13 14.47 8.05
CA ASP A 144 -8.64 13.09 7.87
C ASP A 144 -7.92 12.39 6.70
N ARG A 145 -6.61 12.60 6.60
CA ARG A 145 -5.76 12.03 5.54
C ARG A 145 -5.38 10.58 5.84
N ASP A 146 -5.14 10.23 7.11
CA ASP A 146 -4.57 8.93 7.49
C ASP A 146 -5.43 7.75 7.04
N ARG A 147 -6.76 7.89 7.04
CA ARG A 147 -7.68 6.86 6.53
C ARG A 147 -7.49 6.54 5.04
N TRP A 148 -6.87 7.45 4.31
CA TRP A 148 -6.60 7.34 2.89
C TRP A 148 -5.13 7.00 2.62
N LEU A 149 -4.29 6.82 3.63
CA LEU A 149 -2.90 6.47 3.36
C LEU A 149 -2.82 5.09 2.69
N PRO A 150 -1.81 4.85 1.85
CA PRO A 150 -1.47 3.52 1.41
C PRO A 150 -1.20 2.66 2.64
N GLU A 151 -1.73 1.45 2.64
CA GLU A 151 -1.53 0.49 3.72
C GLU A 151 -0.63 -0.64 3.24
N PRO A 152 0.10 -1.28 4.16
CA PRO A 152 0.86 -2.47 3.82
C PRO A 152 -0.07 -3.55 3.27
N PRO A 153 0.34 -4.23 2.19
CA PRO A 153 -0.46 -5.29 1.62
C PRO A 153 -0.74 -6.40 2.65
N GLY A 154 -2.02 -6.74 2.82
CA GLY A 154 -2.45 -7.85 3.68
C GLY A 154 -2.77 -7.49 5.13
N PHE A 155 -2.62 -6.22 5.55
CA PHE A 155 -3.01 -5.74 6.88
C PHE A 155 -4.54 -5.49 6.94
N ARG A 156 -5.22 -5.91 8.01
CA ARG A 156 -6.64 -5.60 8.23
C ARG A 156 -6.77 -4.40 9.17
N PRO A 157 -7.72 -3.46 8.94
CA PRO A 157 -8.00 -2.38 9.89
C PRO A 157 -8.43 -2.88 11.28
N ASP A 158 -8.94 -4.11 11.36
CA ASP A 158 -9.45 -4.70 12.61
C ASP A 158 -8.32 -5.10 13.59
N ASP A 159 -7.07 -5.11 13.14
CA ASP A 159 -5.90 -5.46 13.96
C ASP A 159 -5.44 -4.29 14.87
N GLU A 160 -6.00 -3.08 14.71
CA GLU A 160 -5.73 -1.93 15.59
C GLU A 160 -6.51 -1.98 16.91
N ALA A 161 -7.43 -2.92 17.10
CA ALA A 161 -8.11 -3.12 18.38
C ALA A 161 -7.27 -3.96 19.36
N GLY A 162 -6.03 -3.51 19.62
CA GLY A 162 -5.22 -3.91 20.77
C GLY A 162 -4.84 -5.39 20.82
N ASP A 163 -3.65 -5.70 20.35
CA ASP A 163 -2.67 -6.49 21.11
C ASP A 163 -1.35 -6.47 20.32
N SER A 164 -0.47 -5.53 20.68
CA SER A 164 0.95 -5.69 20.44
C SER A 164 1.49 -6.69 21.48
N ASP A 165 1.13 -7.94 21.34
CA ASP A 165 1.80 -9.04 22.02
C ASP A 165 1.99 -10.12 20.96
N PHE A 166 3.21 -10.25 20.47
CA PHE A 166 3.65 -11.46 19.78
C PHE A 166 3.43 -12.66 20.74
N PRO A 167 2.78 -13.74 20.32
CA PRO A 167 3.17 -15.07 20.75
C PRO A 167 3.92 -15.73 19.60
N GLY A 168 5.16 -16.16 19.88
CA GLY A 168 5.92 -17.00 18.96
C GLY A 168 5.21 -18.32 18.66
N PRO A 169 5.66 -19.06 17.63
CA PRO A 169 5.09 -20.36 17.28
C PRO A 169 5.64 -21.43 18.24
N GLU A 170 5.23 -21.37 19.49
CA GLU A 170 5.37 -22.46 20.45
C GLU A 170 3.99 -22.65 21.06
N ASP A 171 3.24 -23.60 20.49
CA ASP A 171 2.16 -24.39 21.10
C ASP A 171 1.40 -25.12 19.98
N LEU A 172 2.13 -25.99 19.28
CA LEU A 172 1.53 -27.13 18.58
C LEU A 172 2.05 -28.38 19.28
N GLU A 173 1.56 -28.60 20.49
CA GLU A 173 1.61 -29.92 21.09
C GLU A 173 0.49 -30.75 20.44
N ASP A 174 0.93 -31.70 19.63
CA ASP A 174 0.13 -32.82 19.16
C ASP A 174 -0.43 -33.58 20.38
N GLU A 175 -1.74 -33.54 20.58
CA GLU A 175 -2.44 -34.55 21.37
C GLU A 175 -3.43 -35.29 20.47
N ASP A 176 -2.98 -36.47 20.04
CA ASP A 176 -3.81 -37.59 19.64
C ASP A 176 -4.84 -37.89 20.75
N GLU A 177 -6.13 -37.98 20.42
CA GLU A 177 -7.05 -38.82 21.20
C GLU A 177 -8.26 -39.26 20.35
N ASP A 178 -8.07 -40.38 19.65
CA ASP A 178 -9.14 -41.30 19.28
C ASP A 178 -9.67 -41.96 20.57
N ALA A 179 -10.75 -41.42 21.15
CA ALA A 179 -11.59 -42.13 22.11
C ALA A 179 -13.07 -41.77 21.87
N PRO A 180 -13.99 -42.75 21.76
CA PRO A 180 -15.41 -42.49 21.69
C PRO A 180 -15.96 -42.37 23.11
N ASP A 181 -16.43 -41.20 23.53
CA ASP A 181 -17.14 -41.09 24.82
C ASP A 181 -18.40 -40.22 24.76
N GLU A 182 -19.41 -40.78 25.40
CA GLU A 182 -20.79 -40.35 25.55
C GLU A 182 -20.88 -39.14 26.49
N ASP A 183 -20.74 -37.90 26.03
CA ASP A 183 -21.16 -36.71 26.82
C ASP A 183 -21.19 -35.39 25.99
N ASP A 184 -22.02 -35.32 24.94
CA ASP A 184 -22.41 -34.03 24.32
C ASP A 184 -23.92 -33.74 24.52
N PRO A 185 -24.37 -33.48 25.76
CA PRO A 185 -25.78 -33.19 26.05
C PRO A 185 -26.29 -31.88 25.44
N LEU A 186 -25.39 -31.04 24.90
CA LEU A 186 -25.71 -29.73 24.34
C LEU A 186 -25.53 -29.65 22.82
N GLY A 187 -25.07 -30.73 22.17
CA GLY A 187 -24.84 -30.79 20.72
C GLY A 187 -23.71 -29.87 20.24
N LEU A 188 -22.79 -29.49 21.13
CA LEU A 188 -21.74 -28.52 20.84
C LEU A 188 -20.70 -29.08 19.88
N GLN A 189 -20.44 -30.39 19.90
CA GLN A 189 -19.51 -31.00 18.94
C GLN A 189 -20.07 -30.99 17.53
N GLN A 190 -21.39 -31.17 17.39
CA GLN A 190 -22.07 -31.02 16.11
C GLN A 190 -22.06 -29.55 15.67
N ALA A 191 -22.30 -28.60 16.58
CA ALA A 191 -22.20 -27.18 16.28
C ALA A 191 -20.79 -26.77 15.85
N ASP A 192 -19.75 -27.27 16.51
CA ASP A 192 -18.35 -27.01 16.16
C ASP A 192 -17.94 -27.69 14.85
N ALA A 193 -18.49 -28.87 14.56
CA ALA A 193 -18.32 -29.52 13.26
C ALA A 193 -19.01 -28.74 12.14
N ASP A 194 -20.20 -28.22 12.40
CA ASP A 194 -20.98 -27.40 11.48
C ASP A 194 -20.31 -26.03 11.25
N ILE A 195 -19.78 -25.39 12.30
CA ILE A 195 -18.98 -24.15 12.21
C ILE A 195 -17.70 -24.41 11.41
N ARG A 196 -16.98 -25.52 11.65
CA ARG A 196 -15.79 -25.87 10.86
C ARG A 196 -16.14 -26.20 9.40
N ALA A 197 -17.28 -26.84 9.15
CA ALA A 197 -17.76 -27.12 7.80
C ALA A 197 -18.22 -25.84 7.07
N GLN A 198 -18.89 -24.93 7.77
CA GLN A 198 -19.30 -23.61 7.31
C GLN A 198 -18.07 -22.76 6.97
N LYS A 199 -17.10 -22.69 7.88
CA LYS A 199 -15.83 -22.00 7.69
C LYS A 199 -15.04 -22.58 6.50
N ARG A 200 -14.97 -23.91 6.36
CA ARG A 200 -14.38 -24.54 5.18
C ARG A 200 -15.15 -24.27 3.89
N ARG A 201 -16.50 -24.15 3.94
CA ARG A 201 -17.29 -23.74 2.76
C ARG A 201 -17.07 -22.28 2.41
N GLU A 202 -16.96 -21.39 3.39
CA GLU A 202 -16.68 -19.96 3.20
C GLU A 202 -15.25 -19.73 2.69
N GLU A 203 -14.27 -20.44 3.25
CA GLU A 203 -12.87 -20.44 2.78
C GLU A 203 -12.76 -21.07 1.38
N SER A 204 -13.47 -22.17 1.12
CA SER A 204 -13.50 -22.77 -0.21
C SER A 204 -14.24 -21.90 -1.23
N ALA A 205 -15.30 -21.18 -0.84
CA ALA A 205 -15.99 -20.20 -1.69
C ALA A 205 -15.13 -18.95 -1.95
N ALA A 206 -14.29 -18.55 -0.99
CA ALA A 206 -13.30 -17.49 -1.16
C ALA A 206 -12.14 -17.91 -2.10
N VAL A 207 -11.84 -19.22 -2.19
CA VAL A 207 -10.75 -19.77 -3.02
C VAL A 207 -11.21 -20.14 -4.44
N THR A 208 -12.43 -20.65 -4.63
CA THR A 208 -12.90 -21.14 -5.95
C THR A 208 -13.70 -20.13 -6.78
N GLY A 209 -13.66 -18.85 -6.42
CA GLY A 209 -14.45 -17.82 -7.09
C GLY A 209 -15.90 -17.87 -6.61
N GLY A 210 -16.28 -16.84 -5.85
CA GLY A 210 -17.68 -16.58 -5.58
C GLY A 210 -18.48 -16.57 -6.88
N GLU A 211 -19.76 -16.95 -6.77
CA GLU A 211 -20.77 -16.70 -7.80
C GLU A 211 -20.49 -15.36 -8.50
N GLU A 212 -20.62 -15.33 -9.84
CA GLU A 212 -20.55 -14.13 -10.67
C GLU A 212 -21.61 -13.11 -10.22
N SER A 213 -21.34 -12.43 -9.11
CA SER A 213 -22.10 -11.29 -8.64
C SER A 213 -21.62 -10.10 -9.45
N GLY A 214 -22.46 -9.68 -10.39
CA GLY A 214 -22.21 -8.62 -11.36
C GLY A 214 -22.11 -7.23 -10.74
N ASP A 215 -20.99 -6.96 -10.05
CA ASP A 215 -20.62 -5.64 -9.52
C ASP A 215 -19.55 -4.94 -10.39
N TRP A 216 -19.54 -5.29 -11.68
CA TRP A 216 -18.80 -4.56 -12.71
C TRP A 216 -19.33 -3.13 -12.76
N GLN A 217 -18.45 -2.18 -12.50
CA GLN A 217 -18.80 -0.78 -12.50
C GLN A 217 -17.67 0.04 -13.09
N ARG A 218 -18.00 1.18 -13.69
CA ARG A 218 -16.98 2.06 -14.24
C ARG A 218 -16.33 2.83 -13.08
N PRO A 219 -14.99 2.90 -13.01
CA PRO A 219 -14.32 3.65 -11.95
C PRO A 219 -14.76 5.11 -11.87
N VAL A 220 -15.09 5.74 -13.02
CA VAL A 220 -15.63 7.11 -13.04
C VAL A 220 -16.92 7.25 -12.22
N ASP A 221 -17.84 6.29 -12.31
CA ASP A 221 -19.12 6.36 -11.60
C ASP A 221 -18.90 6.20 -10.09
N LYS A 222 -17.99 5.29 -9.70
CA LYS A 222 -17.62 5.09 -8.29
C LYS A 222 -16.97 6.34 -7.70
N LEU A 223 -16.03 6.95 -8.42
CA LEU A 223 -15.33 8.17 -7.99
C LEU A 223 -16.30 9.36 -7.90
N GLN A 224 -17.23 9.50 -8.85
CA GLN A 224 -18.27 10.52 -8.81
C GLN A 224 -19.23 10.32 -7.63
N SER A 225 -19.62 9.07 -7.34
CA SER A 225 -20.47 8.75 -6.18
C SER A 225 -19.81 9.12 -4.85
N ALA A 226 -18.47 9.02 -4.79
CA ALA A 226 -17.65 9.45 -3.66
C ALA A 226 -17.34 10.95 -3.65
N GLN A 227 -17.92 11.73 -4.58
CA GLN A 227 -17.72 13.17 -4.73
C GLN A 227 -16.25 13.58 -4.96
N ILE A 228 -15.47 12.70 -5.59
CA ILE A 228 -14.06 12.96 -5.92
C ILE A 228 -13.99 13.84 -7.17
N PRO A 229 -13.31 14.99 -7.13
CA PRO A 229 -13.19 15.87 -8.29
C PRO A 229 -12.31 15.22 -9.36
N LEU A 230 -12.84 15.14 -10.57
CA LEU A 230 -12.18 14.58 -11.74
C LEU A 230 -12.08 15.67 -12.82
N LEU A 231 -10.86 16.13 -13.10
CA LEU A 231 -10.62 17.15 -14.12
C LEU A 231 -10.41 16.51 -15.49
N PRO A 232 -11.05 16.99 -16.56
CA PRO A 232 -10.75 16.52 -17.90
C PRO A 232 -9.31 16.91 -18.29
N PRO A 233 -8.63 16.12 -19.15
CA PRO A 233 -7.25 16.39 -19.54
C PRO A 233 -7.01 17.80 -20.12
N ALA A 234 -8.03 18.40 -20.75
CA ALA A 234 -7.95 19.74 -21.33
C ALA A 234 -7.90 20.88 -20.29
N GLU A 235 -8.29 20.61 -19.04
CA GLU A 235 -8.25 21.57 -17.93
C GLU A 235 -6.97 21.42 -17.08
N LEU A 236 -6.13 20.43 -17.39
CA LEU A 236 -4.86 20.23 -16.73
C LEU A 236 -3.78 21.11 -17.36
N THR A 237 -3.07 21.85 -16.53
CA THR A 237 -1.81 22.50 -16.91
C THR A 237 -0.62 21.62 -16.50
N ASP A 238 0.55 21.87 -17.10
CA ASP A 238 1.80 21.17 -16.77
C ASP A 238 2.14 21.27 -15.27
N GLU A 239 1.82 22.40 -14.64
CA GLU A 239 2.00 22.61 -13.20
C GLU A 239 1.04 21.75 -12.36
N THR A 240 -0.17 21.50 -12.86
CA THR A 240 -1.23 20.76 -12.14
C THR A 240 -1.20 19.25 -12.36
N LEU A 241 -0.64 18.82 -13.50
CA LEU A 241 -0.84 17.51 -14.06
C LEU A 241 -0.37 16.39 -13.13
N THR A 242 0.87 16.45 -12.65
CA THR A 242 1.41 15.46 -11.73
C THR A 242 0.56 15.37 -10.45
N ALA A 243 0.10 16.52 -9.95
CA ALA A 243 -0.68 16.57 -8.73
C ALA A 243 -2.04 15.87 -8.90
N GLN A 244 -2.73 16.14 -10.00
CA GLN A 244 -4.02 15.53 -10.31
C GLN A 244 -3.89 14.05 -10.67
N LEU A 245 -2.82 13.66 -11.35
CA LEU A 245 -2.53 12.27 -11.67
C LEU A 245 -2.33 11.43 -10.40
N TRP A 246 -1.48 11.87 -9.47
CA TRP A 246 -1.26 11.10 -8.24
C TRP A 246 -2.51 11.04 -7.34
N GLN A 247 -3.29 12.11 -7.31
CA GLN A 247 -4.59 12.09 -6.65
C GLN A 247 -5.54 11.08 -7.29
N LEU A 248 -5.58 11.01 -8.63
CA LEU A 248 -6.37 10.03 -9.36
C LEU A 248 -5.91 8.59 -9.06
N LEU A 249 -4.61 8.32 -9.18
CA LEU A 249 -4.01 7.01 -8.92
C LEU A 249 -4.27 6.55 -7.48
N HIS A 250 -4.18 7.46 -6.52
CA HIS A 250 -4.50 7.20 -5.14
C HIS A 250 -5.97 6.78 -4.96
N ASN A 251 -6.90 7.54 -5.54
CA ASN A 251 -8.32 7.24 -5.44
C ASN A 251 -8.67 5.90 -6.12
N LEU A 252 -8.02 5.60 -7.25
CA LEU A 252 -8.15 4.30 -7.92
C LEU A 252 -7.65 3.16 -7.03
N TYR A 253 -6.48 3.31 -6.42
CA TYR A 253 -5.95 2.35 -5.46
C TYR A 253 -6.92 2.08 -4.30
N CYS A 254 -7.54 3.12 -3.72
CA CYS A 254 -8.55 2.96 -2.66
C CYS A 254 -9.78 2.14 -3.11
N THR A 255 -10.10 2.15 -4.40
CA THR A 255 -11.18 1.33 -4.98
C THR A 255 -10.75 -0.09 -5.35
N GLY A 256 -9.50 -0.47 -5.11
CA GLY A 256 -8.94 -1.77 -5.51
C GLY A 256 -8.55 -1.81 -7.00
N PHE A 257 -8.34 -0.66 -7.63
CA PHE A 257 -7.90 -0.53 -9.02
C PHE A 257 -6.40 -0.22 -9.05
N TYR A 258 -5.61 -1.15 -9.60
CA TYR A 258 -4.17 -1.11 -9.67
C TYR A 258 -3.70 -0.84 -11.10
N VAL A 259 -2.75 0.08 -11.25
CA VAL A 259 -2.14 0.41 -12.54
C VAL A 259 -0.82 -0.34 -12.69
N LEU A 260 -0.66 -1.04 -13.83
CA LEU A 260 0.56 -1.78 -14.16
C LEU A 260 1.17 -1.28 -15.48
N HIS A 261 2.50 -1.36 -15.56
CA HIS A 261 3.30 -1.07 -16.76
C HIS A 261 3.02 0.31 -17.39
N SER A 262 2.98 1.37 -16.57
CA SER A 262 2.70 2.74 -17.03
C SER A 262 3.94 3.54 -17.40
N ASP A 263 5.15 3.04 -17.08
CA ASP A 263 6.42 3.78 -17.22
C ASP A 263 6.79 4.21 -18.65
N HIS A 264 6.15 3.67 -19.67
CA HIS A 264 6.33 4.09 -21.07
C HIS A 264 5.51 5.35 -21.44
N HIS A 265 4.60 5.78 -20.56
CA HIS A 265 3.80 6.99 -20.72
C HIS A 265 4.28 8.13 -19.82
N SER A 266 4.32 9.34 -20.39
CA SER A 266 4.41 10.58 -19.60
C SER A 266 3.19 10.74 -18.68
N ASP A 267 3.28 11.62 -17.68
CA ASP A 267 2.13 11.91 -16.79
C ASP A 267 0.88 12.33 -17.60
N ALA A 268 1.08 13.09 -18.68
CA ALA A 268 0.00 13.60 -19.54
C ALA A 268 -0.66 12.46 -20.33
N GLU A 269 0.16 11.60 -20.92
CA GLU A 269 -0.30 10.44 -21.67
C GLU A 269 -1.01 9.43 -20.76
N LEU A 270 -0.43 9.16 -19.57
CA LEU A 270 -1.03 8.26 -18.59
C LEU A 270 -2.38 8.79 -18.13
N TYR A 271 -2.46 10.06 -17.74
CA TYR A 271 -3.73 10.66 -17.31
C TYR A 271 -4.77 10.60 -18.44
N ALA A 272 -4.38 10.94 -19.67
CA ALA A 272 -5.28 10.92 -20.82
C ALA A 272 -5.75 9.51 -21.19
N GLU A 273 -4.92 8.50 -21.02
CA GLU A 273 -5.29 7.10 -21.22
C GLU A 273 -6.26 6.66 -20.12
N LEU A 274 -5.92 6.84 -18.84
CA LEU A 274 -6.80 6.52 -17.72
C LEU A 274 -8.15 7.21 -17.88
N TRP A 275 -8.13 8.48 -18.29
CA TRP A 275 -9.36 9.18 -18.61
C TRP A 275 -10.15 8.47 -19.70
N ARG A 276 -9.55 8.20 -20.87
CA ARG A 276 -10.28 7.66 -22.03
C ARG A 276 -10.78 6.23 -21.83
N ARG A 277 -9.98 5.36 -21.22
CA ARG A 277 -10.24 3.92 -21.12
C ARG A 277 -10.35 3.48 -19.67
N GLY A 278 -9.28 3.58 -18.89
CA GLY A 278 -9.25 3.06 -17.51
C GLY A 278 -10.45 3.44 -16.63
N LEU A 279 -10.92 4.69 -16.70
CA LEU A 279 -12.06 5.19 -15.92
C LEU A 279 -13.43 4.86 -16.53
N ARG A 280 -13.50 4.60 -17.83
CA ARG A 280 -14.75 4.45 -18.61
C ARG A 280 -15.08 3.00 -18.91
N ASP A 281 -14.07 2.14 -18.91
CA ASP A 281 -14.24 0.70 -19.04
C ASP A 281 -14.73 0.12 -17.71
N GLU A 282 -15.50 -0.96 -17.78
CA GLU A 282 -16.00 -1.63 -16.58
C GLU A 282 -14.86 -2.37 -15.88
N ALA A 283 -14.81 -2.25 -14.55
CA ALA A 283 -13.81 -2.88 -13.72
C ALA A 283 -14.46 -3.47 -12.46
N LEU A 284 -13.81 -4.47 -11.88
CA LEU A 284 -14.15 -4.99 -10.56
C LEU A 284 -13.49 -4.11 -9.50
N LEU A 285 -14.30 -3.44 -8.67
CA LEU A 285 -13.80 -2.49 -7.67
C LEU A 285 -14.10 -3.00 -6.25
N PRO A 286 -13.42 -4.07 -5.78
CA PRO A 286 -13.69 -4.67 -4.47
C PRO A 286 -13.24 -3.80 -3.29
N GLY A 287 -12.64 -2.62 -3.54
CA GLY A 287 -11.97 -1.84 -2.52
C GLY A 287 -10.61 -2.43 -2.13
N LYS A 288 -10.05 -1.97 -1.01
CA LYS A 288 -8.84 -2.55 -0.41
C LYS A 288 -9.17 -3.96 0.09
N SER A 289 -8.83 -4.99 -0.68
CA SER A 289 -9.05 -6.40 -0.30
C SER A 289 -7.77 -7.21 -0.43
N ARG A 290 -7.54 -8.15 0.51
CA ARG A 290 -6.44 -9.11 0.45
C ARG A 290 -6.62 -10.14 -0.68
N ASN A 291 -7.86 -10.36 -1.10
CA ASN A 291 -8.23 -11.45 -2.02
C ASN A 291 -8.18 -11.01 -3.50
N GLY A 292 -7.72 -9.79 -3.77
CA GLY A 292 -7.47 -9.31 -5.13
C GLY A 292 -7.98 -7.90 -5.38
N GLY A 293 -7.71 -7.44 -6.59
CA GLY A 293 -8.29 -6.23 -7.15
C GLY A 293 -8.18 -6.24 -8.66
N TRP A 294 -8.61 -5.15 -9.28
CA TRP A 294 -8.54 -4.99 -10.71
C TRP A 294 -7.19 -4.47 -11.14
N PHE A 295 -6.57 -5.14 -12.10
CA PHE A 295 -5.30 -4.71 -12.67
C PHE A 295 -5.53 -4.15 -14.05
N HIS A 296 -5.34 -2.85 -14.17
CA HIS A 296 -5.31 -2.18 -15.45
C HIS A 296 -3.88 -2.16 -15.97
N ASP A 297 -3.60 -3.12 -16.84
CA ASP A 297 -2.30 -3.27 -17.49
C ASP A 297 -2.30 -2.56 -18.86
N PHE A 298 -1.46 -1.54 -18.97
CA PHE A 298 -1.30 -0.72 -20.18
C PHE A 298 -0.69 -1.49 -21.35
N VAL A 299 -0.07 -2.65 -21.10
CA VAL A 299 0.44 -3.58 -22.11
C VAL A 299 -0.23 -4.95 -22.08
N GLY A 300 -1.31 -5.10 -21.30
CA GLY A 300 -1.97 -6.40 -21.07
C GLY A 300 -3.02 -6.82 -22.12
N SER A 301 -3.24 -6.05 -23.19
CA SER A 301 -4.28 -6.36 -24.18
C SER A 301 -3.97 -7.59 -25.06
N GLY A 302 -2.71 -8.03 -25.07
CA GLY A 302 -2.23 -9.11 -25.94
C GLY A 302 -2.18 -8.76 -27.43
N SER A 303 -2.37 -7.49 -27.81
CA SER A 303 -2.16 -7.03 -29.18
C SER A 303 -0.67 -6.97 -29.54
N ASP A 304 -0.34 -7.12 -30.83
CA ASP A 304 1.03 -7.03 -31.34
C ASP A 304 1.73 -5.72 -30.94
N GLU A 305 0.98 -4.61 -30.89
CA GLU A 305 1.48 -3.30 -30.45
C GLU A 305 1.86 -3.32 -28.96
N HIS A 306 0.97 -3.83 -28.10
CA HIS A 306 1.25 -3.92 -26.66
C HIS A 306 2.36 -4.93 -26.35
N GLN A 307 2.41 -6.03 -27.10
CA GLN A 307 3.50 -7.01 -27.02
C GLN A 307 4.85 -6.37 -27.39
N ALA A 308 4.89 -5.57 -28.45
CA ALA A 308 6.10 -4.83 -28.84
C ALA A 308 6.53 -3.81 -27.78
N ILE A 309 5.58 -3.08 -27.16
CA ILE A 309 5.86 -2.15 -26.06
C ILE A 309 6.39 -2.90 -24.83
N PHE A 310 5.76 -4.03 -24.46
CA PHE A 310 6.20 -4.87 -23.36
C PHE A 310 7.63 -5.37 -23.58
N LEU A 311 7.90 -5.98 -24.75
CA LEU A 311 9.24 -6.48 -25.09
C LEU A 311 10.28 -5.38 -25.11
N ARG A 312 9.91 -4.17 -25.56
CA ARG A 312 10.82 -3.02 -25.64
C ARG A 312 11.20 -2.46 -24.26
N TYR A 313 10.24 -2.30 -23.35
CA TYR A 313 10.42 -1.52 -22.12
C TYR A 313 10.34 -2.33 -20.81
N HIS A 314 9.58 -3.43 -20.78
CA HIS A 314 9.21 -4.12 -19.54
C HIS A 314 9.76 -5.54 -19.45
N ALA A 315 10.00 -6.20 -20.58
CA ALA A 315 10.49 -7.57 -20.60
C ALA A 315 11.94 -7.69 -20.09
N THR A 316 12.14 -8.69 -19.24
CA THR A 316 13.47 -9.18 -18.84
C THR A 316 14.19 -9.82 -20.02
N ASP A 317 15.50 -10.04 -19.89
CA ASP A 317 16.26 -10.72 -20.93
C ASP A 317 15.79 -12.17 -21.12
N GLU A 318 15.43 -12.85 -20.03
CA GLU A 318 14.83 -14.21 -20.06
C GLU A 318 13.49 -14.24 -20.81
N GLN A 319 12.61 -13.27 -20.56
CA GLN A 319 11.31 -13.16 -21.26
C GLN A 319 11.50 -12.87 -22.75
N ARG A 320 12.51 -12.09 -23.12
CA ARG A 320 12.86 -11.80 -24.51
C ARG A 320 13.44 -13.03 -25.23
N GLU A 321 14.29 -13.81 -24.55
CA GLU A 321 14.81 -15.08 -25.06
C GLU A 321 13.70 -16.13 -25.23
N HIS A 322 12.76 -16.19 -24.28
CA HIS A 322 11.59 -17.05 -24.41
C HIS A 322 10.73 -16.68 -25.62
N HIS A 323 10.48 -15.39 -25.83
CA HIS A 323 9.73 -14.92 -27.00
C HIS A 323 10.42 -15.30 -28.33
N LEU A 324 11.75 -15.17 -28.42
CA LEU A 324 12.51 -15.59 -29.61
C LEU A 324 12.44 -17.10 -29.89
N ARG A 325 12.29 -17.94 -28.85
CA ARG A 325 12.14 -19.39 -29.02
C ARG A 325 10.77 -19.75 -29.58
N ASP A 326 9.74 -19.09 -29.08
CA ASP A 326 8.36 -19.41 -29.40
C ASP A 326 7.91 -18.75 -30.72
N TRP A 327 8.47 -17.58 -31.05
CA TRP A 327 8.22 -16.81 -32.28
C TRP A 327 9.52 -16.38 -32.97
N PRO A 328 10.26 -17.32 -33.60
CA PRO A 328 11.56 -17.03 -34.20
C PRO A 328 11.53 -16.09 -35.41
N ASP A 329 10.36 -15.97 -36.06
CA ASP A 329 10.16 -15.11 -37.23
C ASP A 329 9.68 -13.69 -36.86
N ASP A 330 9.37 -13.42 -35.59
CA ASP A 330 8.91 -12.10 -35.11
C ASP A 330 10.12 -11.22 -34.72
N PRO A 331 10.35 -10.07 -35.39
CA PRO A 331 11.49 -9.22 -35.09
C PRO A 331 11.38 -8.58 -33.70
N LEU A 332 12.28 -8.98 -32.80
CA LEU A 332 12.35 -8.45 -31.44
C LEU A 332 12.70 -6.95 -31.44
N PRO A 333 11.88 -6.06 -30.83
CA PRO A 333 12.18 -4.65 -30.75
C PRO A 333 13.44 -4.38 -29.91
N PRO A 334 14.20 -3.31 -30.20
CA PRO A 334 15.40 -2.97 -29.43
C PRO A 334 15.03 -2.63 -27.98
N LYS A 335 15.66 -3.31 -27.01
CA LYS A 335 15.43 -3.03 -25.58
C LYS A 335 15.82 -1.59 -25.27
N THR A 336 14.88 -0.83 -24.73
CA THR A 336 15.05 0.59 -24.42
C THR A 336 14.75 0.80 -22.94
N PRO A 337 15.52 1.62 -22.20
CA PRO A 337 15.14 1.98 -20.85
C PRO A 337 13.79 2.70 -20.86
N ARG A 338 13.03 2.50 -19.79
CA ARG A 338 11.75 3.17 -19.59
C ARG A 338 11.95 4.69 -19.54
N PRO A 339 11.19 5.49 -20.32
CA PRO A 339 11.33 6.95 -20.33
C PRO A 339 11.03 7.59 -18.97
N PHE A 340 10.10 7.00 -18.20
CA PHE A 340 9.71 7.46 -16.88
C PHE A 340 9.95 6.36 -15.85
N ASN A 341 10.20 6.75 -14.60
CA ASN A 341 10.43 5.83 -13.49
C ASN A 341 9.41 6.13 -12.37
N ARG A 342 8.15 5.76 -12.64
CA ARG A 342 6.98 6.00 -11.79
C ARG A 342 6.48 4.71 -11.17
N ASP A 343 6.49 3.59 -11.89
CA ASP A 343 5.78 2.37 -11.50
C ASP A 343 6.31 1.78 -10.20
N TRP A 344 7.56 2.06 -9.83
CA TRP A 344 8.10 1.64 -8.53
C TRP A 344 7.44 2.38 -7.35
N ARG A 345 6.87 3.57 -7.58
CA ARG A 345 6.15 4.39 -6.58
C ARG A 345 4.65 4.06 -6.54
N LEU A 346 4.13 3.29 -7.49
CA LEU A 346 2.73 2.90 -7.47
C LEU A 346 2.52 1.87 -6.35
N PRO A 347 1.41 1.99 -5.59
CA PRO A 347 1.03 0.97 -4.64
C PRO A 347 1.00 -0.38 -5.33
N LYS A 348 1.77 -1.31 -4.80
CA LYS A 348 1.70 -2.71 -5.20
C LYS A 348 0.57 -3.34 -4.40
N GLY A 349 -0.32 -4.05 -5.08
CA GLY A 349 -1.34 -4.82 -4.37
C GLY A 349 -0.71 -5.96 -3.56
N PRO A 350 -1.52 -6.76 -2.85
CA PRO A 350 -1.05 -7.79 -1.93
C PRO A 350 -0.44 -9.01 -2.61
N PHE A 351 0.76 -8.85 -3.17
CA PHE A 351 1.50 -9.87 -3.91
C PHE A 351 3.00 -9.78 -3.64
#